data_AF-A0AA35SFU1-F1
#
_entry.id   AF-A0AA35SFU1-F1
#
_cell.length_a   1.000
_cell.length_b   1.000
_cell.length_c   1.000
_cell.angle_alpha   90.00
_cell.angle_beta   90.00
_cell.angle_gamma   90.00
#
_symmetry.space_group_name_H-M   'P 1'
#
loop_
_entity.id
_entity.type
_entity.pdbx_description
1 polymer ?
#
loop_
_entity_poly.entity_id
_entity_poly.type
_entity_poly.pdbx_seq_one_letter_code
_entity_poly.pdbx_strand_id
1 'polypeptide(L)' 'MVGYMNTEAIRETLNAGRVCFWSRSRQKLWIKGETSGHTQTVKSIAVDCDGDALLIKG' A
#
# COMPACT_ATOMS: atom_id res chain seq x y z
N MET A 1 -4.64 3.17 9.32
CA MET A 1 -3.65 4.21 8.96
C MET A 1 -3.97 4.72 7.57
N VAL A 2 -3.54 5.94 7.21
CA VAL A 2 -3.62 6.45 5.84
C VAL A 2 -2.20 6.56 5.29
N GLY A 3 -2.01 6.19 4.03
CA GLY A 3 -0.75 6.28 3.32
C GLY A 3 -1.00 6.60 1.86
N TYR A 4 0.07 6.98 1.15
CA TYR A 4 -0.01 7.30 -0.28
C TYR A 4 0.58 6.14 -1.09
N MET A 5 0.01 5.90 -2.27
CA MET A 5 0.51 4.93 -3.22
C MET A 5 0.67 5.60 -4.58
N ASN A 6 1.82 5.42 -5.21
CA ASN A 6 1.97 5.65 -6.64
C ASN A 6 1.65 4.34 -7.38
N THR A 7 1.65 4.37 -8.72
CA THR A 7 1.35 3.20 -9.55
C THR A 7 2.27 2.00 -9.25
N GLU A 8 3.54 2.26 -8.92
CA GLU A 8 4.50 1.21 -8.58
C GLU A 8 4.18 0.55 -7.24
N ALA A 9 3.83 1.32 -6.21
CA ALA A 9 3.42 0.80 -4.91
C ALA A 9 2.13 -0.03 -5.00
N ILE A 10 1.18 0.35 -5.87
CA ILE A 10 -0.03 -0.44 -6.15
C ILE A 10 0.36 -1.79 -6.78
N ARG A 11 1.20 -1.77 -7.82
CA ARG A 11 1.67 -3.02 -8.46
C ARG A 11 2.39 -3.93 -7.48
N GLU A 12 3.29 -3.39 -6.67
CA GLU A 12 4.01 -4.16 -5.65
C GLU A 12 3.05 -4.75 -4.61
N THR A 13 2.03 -3.99 -4.21
CA THR A 13 1.01 -4.46 -3.27
C THR A 13 0.22 -5.64 -3.84
N LEU A 14 -0.17 -5.57 -5.11
CA LEU A 14 -0.89 -6.64 -5.81
C LEU A 14 -0.02 -7.88 -6.01
N ASN A 15 1.26 -7.70 -6.36
CA ASN A 15 2.19 -8.80 -6.63
C ASN A 15 2.62 -9.52 -5.34
N ALA A 16 2.98 -8.76 -4.31
CA ALA A 16 3.54 -9.30 -3.07
C ALA A 16 2.48 -9.72 -2.04
N GLY A 17 1.21 -9.35 -2.24
CA GLY A 17 0.13 -9.60 -1.28
C GLY A 17 0.32 -8.88 0.06
N ARG A 18 1.20 -7.87 0.13
CA ARG A 18 1.53 -7.08 1.32
C ARG A 18 1.42 -5.60 1.00
N VAL A 19 0.96 -4.80 1.96
CA VAL A 19 0.78 -3.36 1.74
C VAL A 19 2.13 -2.66 1.53
N CYS A 20 2.31 -2.06 0.35
CA CYS A 20 3.45 -1.23 -0.02
C CYS A 20 3.00 0.22 -0.24
N PHE A 21 3.66 1.18 0.39
CA PHE A 21 3.36 2.60 0.24
C PHE A 21 4.44 3.32 -0.57
N TRP A 22 4.07 4.46 -1.13
CA TRP A 22 5.02 5.46 -1.63
C TRP A 22 5.30 6.51 -0.54
N SER A 23 6.55 6.55 -0.05
CA SER A 23 6.97 7.58 0.89
C SER A 23 7.25 8.88 0.14
N ARG A 24 6.35 9.86 0.22
CA ARG A 24 6.53 11.16 -0.45
C ARG A 24 7.74 11.96 0.06
N SER A 25 8.14 11.79 1.32
CA SER A 25 9.31 12.49 1.86
C SER A 25 10.63 11.81 1.46
N ARG A 26 10.64 10.48 1.38
CA ARG A 26 11.85 9.71 1.03
C ARG A 26 11.95 9.37 -0.45
N GLN A 27 10.91 9.68 -1.24
CA GLN A 27 10.78 9.39 -2.66
C GLN A 27 11.13 7.93 -2.99
N LYS A 28 10.58 6.99 -2.22
CA LYS A 28 10.82 5.55 -2.39
C LYS A 28 9.63 4.70 -1.95
N LEU A 29 9.60 3.46 -2.46
CA LEU A 29 8.72 2.41 -1.96
C LEU A 29 9.04 2.07 -0.52
N TRP A 30 8.02 1.70 0.24
CA TRP A 30 8.14 1.25 1.61
C TRP A 30 7.11 0.16 1.91
N ILE A 31 7.59 -1.06 2.14
CA ILE A 31 6.73 -2.17 2.56
C ILE A 31 6.37 -1.94 4.03
N LYS A 32 5.07 -1.90 4.33
CA LYS A 32 4.62 -1.69 5.71
C LYS A 32 5.15 -2.82 6.59
N GLY A 33 5.89 -2.43 7.63
CA GLY A 33 6.45 -3.38 8.59
C GLY A 33 7.81 -3.96 8.19
N GLU A 34 8.44 -3.50 7.10
CA GLU A 34 9.76 -3.97 6.67
C GLU A 34 10.83 -3.87 7.78
N THR A 35 10.81 -2.79 8.56
CA THR A 35 11.76 -2.62 9.69
C THR A 35 11.21 -3.15 11.02
N SER A 36 9.90 -3.07 11.24
CA SER A 36 9.30 -3.38 12.55
C SER A 36 8.73 -4.80 12.67
N GLY A 37 8.70 -5.58 11.59
CA GLY A 37 8.02 -6.87 11.51
C GLY A 37 6.48 -6.80 11.46
N HIS A 38 5.87 -5.65 11.76
CA HIS A 38 4.41 -5.46 11.77
C HIS A 38 3.87 -5.25 10.34
N THR A 39 3.85 -6.32 9.56
CA THR A 39 3.36 -6.33 8.19
C THR A 39 1.85 -6.31 8.10
N GLN A 40 1.32 -5.92 6.94
CA GLN A 40 -0.11 -6.00 6.64
C GLN A 40 -0.27 -6.82 5.36
N THR A 41 -0.90 -7.99 5.50
CA THR A 41 -1.26 -8.86 4.38
C THR A 41 -2.55 -8.34 3.75
N VAL A 42 -2.67 -8.39 2.44
CA VAL A 42 -3.85 -7.90 1.72
C VAL A 42 -4.87 -9.04 1.59
N LYS A 43 -6.09 -8.84 2.10
CA LYS A 43 -7.23 -9.73 1.87
C LYS A 43 -8.17 -9.22 0.79
N SER A 44 -8.39 -7.90 0.74
CA SER A 44 -9.20 -7.27 -0.30
C SER A 44 -8.81 -5.81 -0.50
N ILE A 45 -9.00 -5.32 -1.72
CA ILE A 45 -8.86 -3.90 -2.08
C ILE A 45 -10.17 -3.44 -2.69
N ALA A 46 -10.68 -2.30 -2.25
CA ALA A 46 -11.80 -1.61 -2.87
C ALA A 46 -11.35 -0.22 -3.34
N VAL A 47 -11.91 0.21 -4.46
CA VAL A 47 -11.74 1.55 -5.03
C VAL A 47 -12.97 2.37 -4.65
N ASP A 48 -12.80 3.67 -4.42
CA ASP A 48 -13.93 4.59 -4.21
C ASP A 48 -14.64 4.96 -5.53
N CYS A 49 -15.62 5.86 -5.45
CA CYS A 49 -16.55 6.13 -6.55
C CYS A 49 -15.95 6.95 -7.69
N ASP A 50 -14.92 7.76 -7.43
CA ASP A 50 -14.19 8.58 -8.39
C ASP A 50 -12.78 8.06 -8.68
N GLY A 51 -12.32 7.03 -7.96
CA GLY A 51 -11.11 6.28 -8.26
C GLY A 51 -9.84 6.95 -7.76
N ASP A 52 -9.94 7.86 -6.80
CA ASP A 52 -8.79 8.59 -6.25
C ASP A 52 -8.27 8.03 -4.91
N ALA A 53 -9.03 7.11 -4.29
CA ALA A 53 -8.60 6.41 -3.08
C ALA A 53 -8.87 4.89 -3.10
N LEU A 54 -8.11 4.19 -2.25
CA LEU A 54 -8.20 2.75 -2.03
C LEU A 54 -8.49 2.44 -0.56
N LEU A 55 -9.45 1.54 -0.33
CA LEU A 55 -9.66 0.89 0.97
C LEU A 55 -9.06 -0.51 0.94
N ILE A 56 -8.04 -0.75 1.76
CA ILE A 56 -7.38 -2.05 1.88
C ILE A 56 -7.78 -2.71 3.20
N LYS A 57 -8.23 -3.97 3.14
CA LYS A 57 -8.50 -4.81 4.31
C LYS A 57 -7.49 -5.96 4.37
N GLY A 58 -7.00 -6.24 5.58
CA GLY A 58 -6.03 -7.31 5.85
C GLY A 58 -6.52 -8.38 6.81
#